data_AF-A0A0B1NZ90-F1
#
_entry.id   AF-A0A0B1NZ90-F1
#
_cell.length_a   1.000
_cell.length_b   1.000
_cell.length_c   1.000
_cell.angle_alpha   90.00
_cell.angle_beta   90.00
_cell.angle_gamma   90.00
#
_symmetry.space_group_name_H-M   'P 1'
#
loop_
_entity.id
_entity.type
_entity.pdbx_description
1 polymer ?
#
loop_
_entity_poly.entity_id
_entity_poly.type
_entity_poly.pdbx_seq_one_letter_code
_entity_poly.pdbx_strand_id
1 'polypeptide(L)'
;MANKLPEDNTSSSTFTIKGIMPNKLENYPILTGSDDYQDWASTWEIGFDMMGLKEVLVGEIPQPQPKTTGWEEWNYANKLLRGYLVSAVDKTLRNMVTTQLTAKDAWFNIKARYDRETPATTLSLLRNLVDLKLEENGNVADHLTIFTNTWDRLYQRSLSSTSNVAKAFRDVTSSDEVKGAFLLLSLPKNMDYIIDNLATKDLIKFQDIQPKLLDLSADRNVSYTENQAYHGSAQNQEINEYMP
;
A
#
# COMPACT_ATOMS: atom_id res chain seq x y z
N MET A 1 -60.30 -6.31 31.55
CA MET A 1 -59.34 -6.73 30.51
C MET A 1 -58.78 -5.47 29.87
N ALA A 2 -57.59 -5.04 30.27
CA ALA A 2 -56.92 -3.88 29.69
C ALA A 2 -55.98 -4.37 28.59
N ASN A 3 -56.21 -3.92 27.35
CA ASN A 3 -55.32 -4.18 26.22
C ASN A 3 -53.99 -3.45 26.46
N LYS A 4 -52.90 -4.22 26.61
CA LYS A 4 -51.54 -3.71 26.45
C LYS A 4 -51.35 -3.37 24.97
N LEU A 5 -51.01 -2.11 24.70
CA LEU A 5 -50.43 -1.69 23.42
C LEU A 5 -49.08 -2.42 23.22
N PRO A 6 -48.71 -2.77 21.97
CA PRO A 6 -47.44 -3.41 21.70
C PRO A 6 -46.29 -2.44 21.95
N GLU A 7 -45.27 -2.90 22.68
CA GLU A 7 -44.01 -2.21 22.86
C GLU A 7 -43.32 -2.05 21.50
N ASP A 8 -43.20 -0.80 21.05
CA ASP A 8 -42.48 -0.42 19.84
C ASP A 8 -40.97 -0.59 20.09
N ASN A 9 -40.48 -1.80 19.84
CA ASN A 9 -39.06 -2.12 19.82
C ASN A 9 -38.43 -1.60 18.50
N THR A 10 -38.50 -0.30 18.26
CA THR A 10 -37.58 0.35 17.33
C THR A 10 -36.25 0.54 18.04
N SER A 11 -35.37 -0.46 17.95
CA SER A 11 -33.94 -0.26 18.18
C SER A 11 -33.44 0.78 17.17
N SER A 12 -33.42 2.04 17.60
CA SER A 12 -32.89 3.15 16.83
C SER A 12 -31.37 2.96 16.73
N SER A 13 -30.88 2.52 15.57
CA SER A 13 -29.46 2.48 15.26
C SER A 13 -28.94 3.90 15.10
N THR A 14 -28.60 4.54 16.22
CA THR A 14 -27.95 5.85 16.22
C THR A 14 -26.45 5.66 15.98
N PHE A 15 -25.94 6.17 14.85
CA PHE A 15 -24.50 6.27 14.63
C PHE A 15 -24.02 7.68 15.01
N THR A 16 -22.89 7.75 15.70
CA THR A 16 -22.33 9.03 16.17
C THR A 16 -21.15 9.42 15.31
N ILE A 17 -21.26 10.55 14.61
CA ILE A 17 -20.14 11.13 13.85
C ILE A 17 -19.12 11.69 14.86
N LYS A 18 -17.91 11.12 14.88
CA LYS A 18 -16.89 11.39 15.91
C LYS A 18 -16.09 12.67 15.68
N GLY A 19 -16.37 13.41 14.61
CA GLY A 19 -15.74 14.70 14.27
C GLY A 19 -15.08 14.70 12.88
N ILE A 20 -15.05 15.88 12.24
CA ILE A 20 -14.38 16.10 10.95
C ILE A 20 -12.87 16.27 11.23
N MET A 21 -12.00 15.53 10.54
CA MET A 21 -10.54 15.67 10.66
C MET A 21 -9.93 16.30 9.40
N PRO A 22 -10.12 17.62 9.16
CA PRO A 22 -9.67 18.26 7.92
C PRO A 22 -8.14 18.20 7.73
N ASN A 23 -7.36 18.32 8.82
CA ASN A 23 -5.90 18.45 8.72
C ASN A 23 -5.15 17.10 8.73
N LYS A 24 -5.85 15.95 8.90
CA LYS A 24 -5.23 14.62 8.89
C LYS A 24 -5.39 13.88 7.56
N LEU A 25 -6.20 14.43 6.65
CA LEU A 25 -6.50 13.82 5.35
C LEU A 25 -5.56 14.28 4.24
N GLU A 26 -4.72 15.29 4.48
CA GLU A 26 -3.76 15.79 3.47
C GLU A 26 -2.75 14.71 3.03
N ASN A 27 -2.46 13.75 3.91
CA ASN A 27 -1.56 12.63 3.62
C ASN A 27 -2.27 11.39 3.09
N TYR A 28 -3.60 11.45 2.87
CA TYR A 28 -4.32 10.29 2.37
C TYR A 28 -4.06 10.14 0.87
N PRO A 29 -3.94 8.89 0.38
CA PRO A 29 -3.72 8.63 -1.02
C PRO A 29 -4.87 9.20 -1.87
N ILE A 30 -4.50 9.72 -3.04
CA ILE A 30 -5.42 10.14 -4.09
C ILE A 30 -5.48 9.05 -5.14
N LEU A 31 -6.67 8.56 -5.46
CA LEU A 31 -6.84 7.56 -6.52
C LEU A 31 -6.51 8.17 -7.88
N THR A 32 -5.51 7.62 -8.55
CA THR A 32 -5.11 7.98 -9.91
C THR A 32 -5.38 6.87 -10.91
N GLY A 33 -5.48 5.60 -10.46
CA GLY A 33 -5.75 4.49 -11.35
C GLY A 33 -5.94 3.14 -10.64
N SER A 34 -5.62 2.06 -11.35
CA SER A 34 -5.72 0.69 -10.81
C SER A 34 -4.56 0.33 -9.90
N ASP A 35 -3.40 0.96 -10.06
CA ASP A 35 -2.16 0.57 -9.39
C ASP A 35 -2.14 0.97 -7.91
N ASP A 36 -2.76 2.11 -7.59
CA ASP A 36 -2.87 2.71 -6.25
C ASP A 36 -4.21 2.41 -5.56
N TYR A 37 -5.16 1.77 -6.26
CA TYR A 37 -6.50 1.51 -5.73
C TYR A 37 -6.52 0.74 -4.40
N GLN A 38 -5.64 -0.25 -4.22
CA GLN A 38 -5.66 -1.07 -2.99
C GLN A 38 -5.25 -0.26 -1.76
N ASP A 39 -4.14 0.47 -1.85
CA ASP A 39 -3.68 1.38 -0.79
C ASP A 39 -4.71 2.48 -0.52
N TRP A 40 -5.26 3.03 -1.60
CA TRP A 40 -6.34 4.01 -1.53
C TRP A 40 -7.57 3.48 -0.78
N ALA A 41 -8.10 2.32 -1.19
CA ALA A 41 -9.31 1.76 -0.62
C ALA A 41 -9.12 1.41 0.85
N SER A 42 -8.00 0.77 1.22
CA SER A 42 -7.72 0.40 2.60
C SER A 42 -7.55 1.64 3.50
N THR A 43 -6.79 2.64 3.07
CA THR A 43 -6.54 3.85 3.87
C THR A 43 -7.82 4.65 4.09
N TRP A 44 -8.63 4.85 3.04
CA TRP A 44 -9.91 5.56 3.16
C TRP A 44 -10.94 4.78 3.96
N GLU A 45 -10.99 3.45 3.84
CA GLU A 45 -11.89 2.63 4.66
C GLU A 45 -11.59 2.76 6.17
N ILE A 46 -10.31 2.73 6.56
CA ILE A 46 -9.88 2.97 7.94
C ILE A 46 -10.25 4.40 8.37
N GLY A 47 -9.99 5.40 7.54
CA GLY A 47 -10.33 6.80 7.84
C GLY A 47 -11.82 7.00 8.08
N PHE A 48 -12.68 6.43 7.22
CA PHE A 48 -14.13 6.51 7.38
C PHE A 48 -14.64 5.76 8.60
N ASP A 49 -14.01 4.66 8.98
CA ASP A 49 -14.31 3.94 10.21
C ASP A 49 -13.98 4.78 11.46
N MET A 50 -12.79 5.39 11.49
CA MET A 50 -12.40 6.30 12.57
C MET A 50 -13.36 7.51 12.72
N MET A 51 -13.90 8.00 11.60
CA MET A 51 -14.89 9.08 11.57
C MET A 51 -16.32 8.64 11.96
N GLY A 52 -16.57 7.34 12.08
CA GLY A 52 -17.91 6.78 12.32
C GLY A 52 -18.83 6.85 11.10
N LEU A 53 -18.25 6.86 9.89
CA LEU A 53 -18.98 6.99 8.62
C LEU A 53 -19.04 5.68 7.82
N LYS A 54 -18.26 4.66 8.22
CA LYS A 54 -18.16 3.38 7.48
C LYS A 54 -19.50 2.69 7.28
N GLU A 55 -20.34 2.63 8.31
CA GLU A 55 -21.66 1.95 8.25
C GLU A 55 -22.60 2.58 7.21
N VAL A 56 -22.53 3.91 7.04
CA VAL A 56 -23.26 4.65 5.99
C VAL A 56 -22.62 4.42 4.61
N LEU A 57 -21.29 4.38 4.53
CA LEU A 57 -20.54 4.15 3.29
C LEU A 57 -20.85 2.79 2.67
N VAL A 58 -20.85 1.72 3.47
CA VAL A 58 -21.15 0.36 2.98
C VAL A 58 -22.65 0.10 2.89
N GLY A 59 -23.46 0.96 3.50
CA GLY A 59 -24.92 0.88 3.50
C GLY A 59 -25.49 -0.15 4.46
N GLU A 60 -24.77 -0.43 5.56
CA GLU A 60 -25.33 -1.13 6.74
C GLU A 60 -26.43 -0.29 7.38
N ILE A 61 -26.28 1.04 7.34
CA ILE A 61 -27.37 1.98 7.63
C ILE A 61 -28.07 2.35 6.31
N PRO A 62 -29.28 1.82 6.06
CA PRO A 62 -30.00 2.09 4.81
C PRO A 62 -30.46 3.55 4.76
N GLN A 63 -30.63 4.07 3.55
CA GLN A 63 -31.18 5.41 3.33
C GLN A 63 -32.60 5.52 3.93
N PRO A 64 -32.84 6.38 4.93
CA PRO A 64 -34.17 6.61 5.46
C PRO A 64 -35.06 7.34 4.45
N GLN A 65 -36.38 7.23 4.62
CA GLN A 65 -37.30 8.04 3.83
C GLN A 65 -37.09 9.54 4.13
N PRO A 66 -37.27 10.43 3.15
CA PRO A 66 -37.18 11.87 3.39
C PRO A 66 -38.05 12.32 4.57
N LYS A 67 -37.46 13.10 5.48
CA LYS A 67 -38.15 13.70 6.65
C LYS A 67 -38.62 12.70 7.71
N THR A 68 -38.11 11.46 7.73
CA THR A 68 -38.31 10.54 8.86
C THR A 68 -37.16 10.64 9.86
N THR A 69 -37.34 10.07 11.06
CA THR A 69 -36.27 9.91 12.06
C THR A 69 -35.01 9.32 11.43
N GLY A 70 -33.85 9.90 11.71
CA GLY A 70 -32.55 9.47 11.18
C GLY A 70 -32.21 10.01 9.78
N TRP A 71 -33.15 10.66 9.07
CA TRP A 71 -32.89 11.18 7.72
C TRP A 71 -31.85 12.30 7.72
N GLU A 72 -31.91 13.23 8.68
CA GLU A 72 -30.99 14.37 8.72
C GLU A 72 -29.56 13.92 9.01
N GLU A 73 -29.38 13.02 9.98
CA GLU A 73 -28.10 12.45 10.35
C GLU A 73 -27.49 11.64 9.20
N TRP A 74 -28.28 10.73 8.61
CA TRP A 74 -27.85 9.94 7.46
C TRP A 74 -27.49 10.82 6.26
N ASN A 75 -28.32 11.82 5.94
CA ASN A 75 -28.09 12.72 4.82
C ASN A 75 -26.84 13.57 5.03
N TYR A 76 -26.59 14.01 6.26
CA TYR A 76 -25.37 14.73 6.61
C TYR A 76 -24.12 13.85 6.44
N ALA A 77 -24.14 12.62 6.95
CA ALA A 77 -23.05 11.65 6.78
C ALA A 77 -22.79 11.33 5.29
N ASN A 78 -23.86 11.10 4.53
CA ASN A 78 -23.78 10.87 3.08
C ASN A 78 -23.15 12.07 2.34
N LYS A 79 -23.51 13.31 2.69
CA LYS A 79 -22.89 14.52 2.11
C LYS A 79 -21.41 14.64 2.46
N LEU A 80 -21.03 14.39 3.72
CA LEU A 80 -19.63 14.39 4.13
C LEU A 80 -18.81 13.35 3.37
N LEU A 81 -19.29 12.11 3.32
CA LEU A 81 -18.66 11.03 2.57
C LEU A 81 -18.49 11.38 1.09
N ARG A 82 -19.51 11.95 0.44
CA ARG A 82 -19.39 12.40 -0.96
C ARG A 82 -18.34 13.49 -1.11
N GLY A 83 -18.27 14.44 -0.19
CA GLY A 83 -17.24 15.48 -0.17
C GLY A 83 -15.83 14.88 -0.10
N TYR A 84 -15.62 13.95 0.83
CA TYR A 84 -14.35 13.24 0.97
C TYR A 84 -14.00 12.41 -0.25
N LEU A 85 -14.95 11.65 -0.82
CA LEU A 85 -14.71 10.86 -2.02
C LEU A 85 -14.33 11.71 -3.22
N VAL A 86 -14.91 12.91 -3.37
CA VAL A 86 -14.49 13.86 -4.43
C VAL A 86 -13.06 14.35 -4.22
N SER A 87 -12.65 14.60 -2.96
CA SER A 87 -11.26 14.96 -2.64
C SER A 87 -10.30 13.78 -2.71
N ALA A 88 -10.79 12.55 -2.58
CA ALA A 88 -10.00 11.32 -2.55
C ALA A 88 -9.59 10.81 -3.93
N VAL A 89 -10.05 11.43 -5.02
CA VAL A 89 -9.81 10.97 -6.39
C VAL A 89 -9.20 12.09 -7.23
N ASP A 90 -8.36 11.72 -8.20
CA ASP A 90 -7.81 12.67 -9.16
C ASP A 90 -8.93 13.41 -9.93
N LYS A 91 -8.63 14.63 -10.38
CA LYS A 91 -9.57 15.47 -11.15
C LYS A 91 -10.19 14.74 -12.35
N THR A 92 -9.45 13.84 -13.00
CA THR A 92 -9.90 13.06 -14.16
C THR A 92 -10.93 11.98 -13.78
N LEU A 93 -10.97 11.59 -12.51
CA LEU A 93 -11.79 10.51 -11.96
C LEU A 93 -13.03 11.00 -11.19
N ARG A 94 -13.14 12.30 -10.93
CA ARG A 94 -14.25 12.90 -10.14
C ARG A 94 -15.63 12.56 -10.67
N ASN A 95 -15.79 12.38 -11.99
CA ASN A 95 -17.07 12.02 -12.59
C ASN A 95 -17.62 10.69 -12.06
N MET A 96 -16.77 9.76 -11.62
CA MET A 96 -17.21 8.49 -11.03
C MET A 96 -17.88 8.66 -9.67
N VAL A 97 -17.62 9.79 -9.00
CA VAL A 97 -18.24 10.16 -7.72
C VAL A 97 -19.44 11.07 -7.94
N THR A 98 -19.26 12.13 -8.75
CA THR A 98 -20.28 13.19 -8.88
C THR A 98 -21.54 12.74 -9.63
N THR A 99 -21.43 11.71 -10.48
CA THR A 99 -22.58 11.12 -11.18
C THR A 99 -23.44 10.21 -10.31
N GLN A 100 -22.98 9.85 -9.11
CA GLN A 100 -23.68 8.95 -8.21
C GLN A 100 -24.51 9.73 -7.19
N LEU A 101 -25.69 9.19 -6.85
CA LEU A 101 -26.65 9.82 -5.94
C LEU A 101 -26.20 9.73 -4.48
N THR A 102 -25.62 8.60 -4.08
CA THR A 102 -25.16 8.35 -2.72
C THR A 102 -23.65 8.13 -2.67
N ALA A 103 -23.04 8.36 -1.50
CA ALA A 103 -21.66 8.01 -1.23
C ALA A 103 -21.40 6.50 -1.39
N LYS A 104 -22.38 5.68 -0.98
CA LYS A 104 -22.37 4.24 -1.19
C LYS A 104 -22.21 3.91 -2.66
N ASP A 105 -23.08 4.45 -3.52
CA ASP A 105 -23.04 4.18 -4.95
C ASP A 105 -21.71 4.64 -5.56
N ALA A 106 -21.19 5.81 -5.16
CA ALA A 106 -19.87 6.29 -5.55
C ALA A 106 -18.75 5.32 -5.17
N TRP A 107 -18.73 4.89 -3.90
CA TRP A 107 -17.75 3.95 -3.38
C TRP A 107 -17.78 2.63 -4.15
N PHE A 108 -18.96 2.00 -4.27
CA PHE A 108 -19.11 0.74 -4.99
C PHE A 108 -18.85 0.86 -6.49
N ASN A 109 -19.13 2.01 -7.11
CA ASN A 109 -18.77 2.25 -8.51
C ASN A 109 -17.24 2.28 -8.71
N ILE A 110 -16.51 2.94 -7.80
CA ILE A 110 -15.03 2.92 -7.80
C ILE A 110 -14.53 1.50 -7.58
N LYS A 111 -15.06 0.77 -6.58
CA LYS A 111 -14.69 -0.64 -6.34
C LYS A 111 -14.97 -1.48 -7.59
N ALA A 112 -16.16 -1.45 -8.15
CA ALA A 112 -16.49 -2.25 -9.35
C ALA A 112 -15.56 -2.00 -10.55
N ARG A 113 -14.99 -0.79 -10.66
CA ARG A 113 -14.03 -0.43 -11.70
C ARG A 113 -12.60 -0.87 -11.40
N TYR A 114 -12.12 -0.66 -10.18
CA TYR A 114 -10.70 -0.82 -9.82
C TYR A 114 -10.39 -2.00 -8.89
N ASP A 115 -11.39 -2.52 -8.20
CA ASP A 115 -11.37 -3.80 -7.46
C ASP A 115 -11.36 -5.02 -8.39
N ARG A 116 -11.09 -4.79 -9.68
CA ARG A 116 -10.83 -5.85 -10.65
C ARG A 116 -9.43 -6.40 -10.39
N GLU A 117 -9.34 -7.24 -9.37
CA GLU A 117 -8.31 -8.24 -9.28
C GLU A 117 -8.46 -9.19 -10.48
N THR A 118 -7.84 -8.83 -11.60
CA THR A 118 -7.77 -9.70 -12.76
C THR A 118 -6.53 -10.58 -12.67
N PRO A 119 -6.54 -11.77 -13.28
CA PRO A 119 -5.32 -12.54 -13.50
C PRO A 119 -4.19 -11.68 -14.12
N ALA A 120 -4.52 -10.70 -14.98
CA ALA A 120 -3.54 -9.78 -15.57
C ALA A 120 -2.82 -8.92 -14.52
N THR A 121 -3.52 -8.43 -13.49
CA THR A 121 -2.88 -7.66 -12.40
C THR A 121 -1.97 -8.53 -11.53
N THR A 122 -2.35 -9.79 -11.28
CA THR A 122 -1.47 -10.76 -10.60
C THR A 122 -0.22 -11.05 -11.44
N LEU A 123 -0.39 -11.26 -12.75
CA LEU A 123 0.74 -11.44 -13.68
C LEU A 123 1.64 -10.21 -13.75
N SER A 124 1.08 -9.00 -13.66
CA SER A 124 1.87 -7.77 -13.63
C SER A 124 2.71 -7.67 -12.36
N LEU A 125 2.16 -7.99 -11.18
CA LEU A 125 2.93 -8.02 -9.93
C LEU A 125 4.04 -9.07 -9.99
N LEU A 126 3.74 -10.27 -10.51
CA LEU A 126 4.73 -11.32 -10.71
C LEU A 126 5.84 -10.89 -11.67
N ARG A 127 5.48 -10.28 -12.80
CA ARG A 127 6.45 -9.74 -13.77
C ARG A 127 7.34 -8.71 -13.12
N ASN A 128 6.76 -7.71 -12.43
CA ASN A 128 7.53 -6.68 -11.75
C ASN A 128 8.50 -7.28 -10.73
N LEU A 129 8.09 -8.30 -9.99
CA LEU A 129 8.94 -8.98 -9.02
C LEU A 129 10.10 -9.73 -9.68
N VAL A 130 9.85 -10.45 -10.77
CA VAL A 130 10.88 -11.25 -11.49
C VAL A 130 11.86 -10.35 -12.25
N ASP A 131 11.37 -9.25 -12.82
CA ASP A 131 12.14 -8.29 -13.61
C ASP A 131 12.88 -7.27 -12.71
N LEU A 132 12.52 -7.15 -11.43
CA LEU A 132 13.22 -6.27 -10.49
C LEU A 132 14.65 -6.76 -10.27
N LYS A 133 15.63 -5.95 -10.69
CA LYS A 133 17.05 -6.20 -10.51
C LYS A 133 17.71 -4.99 -9.86
N LEU A 134 18.58 -5.25 -8.89
CA LEU A 134 19.45 -4.24 -8.33
C LEU A 134 20.49 -3.88 -9.40
N GLU A 135 20.55 -2.60 -9.75
CA GLU A 135 21.56 -2.08 -10.66
C GLU A 135 22.98 -2.22 -10.05
N GLU A 136 24.03 -2.35 -10.87
CA GLU A 136 25.39 -2.62 -10.37
C GLU A 136 25.90 -1.60 -9.34
N ASN A 137 25.44 -0.34 -9.47
CA ASN A 137 25.72 0.78 -8.56
C ASN A 137 24.44 1.33 -7.93
N GLY A 138 23.36 0.55 -7.94
CA GLY A 138 22.07 0.94 -7.38
C GLY A 138 22.09 1.05 -5.85
N ASN A 139 21.18 1.84 -5.29
CA ASN A 139 20.99 1.93 -3.86
C ASN A 139 20.29 0.67 -3.34
N VAL A 140 20.98 -0.10 -2.50
CA VAL A 140 20.46 -1.34 -1.90
C VAL A 140 19.23 -1.08 -1.03
N ALA A 141 19.18 0.03 -0.29
CA ALA A 141 18.04 0.36 0.56
C ALA A 141 16.80 0.64 -0.29
N ASP A 142 16.93 1.44 -1.36
CA ASP A 142 15.82 1.73 -2.27
C ASP A 142 15.32 0.45 -2.95
N HIS A 143 16.24 -0.40 -3.40
CA HIS A 143 15.91 -1.71 -3.99
C HIS A 143 15.16 -2.61 -3.01
N LEU A 144 15.62 -2.72 -1.75
CA LEU A 144 14.95 -3.49 -0.71
C LEU A 144 13.55 -2.97 -0.42
N THR A 145 13.36 -1.65 -0.41
CA THR A 145 12.03 -1.03 -0.26
C THR A 145 11.11 -1.40 -1.42
N ILE A 146 11.57 -1.25 -2.67
CA ILE A 146 10.77 -1.60 -3.86
C ILE A 146 10.43 -3.09 -3.89
N PHE A 147 11.41 -3.95 -3.59
CA PHE A 147 11.23 -5.40 -3.53
C PHE A 147 10.20 -5.78 -2.47
N THR A 148 10.36 -5.27 -1.24
CA THR A 148 9.46 -5.58 -0.12
C THR A 148 8.03 -5.14 -0.42
N ASN A 149 7.86 -3.92 -0.91
CA ASN A 149 6.55 -3.40 -1.28
C ASN A 149 5.88 -4.23 -2.39
N THR A 150 6.65 -4.66 -3.40
CA THR A 150 6.13 -5.49 -4.50
C THR A 150 5.74 -6.88 -4.01
N TRP A 151 6.57 -7.49 -3.16
CA TRP A 151 6.29 -8.79 -2.53
C TRP A 151 5.04 -8.72 -1.65
N ASP A 152 4.95 -7.73 -0.79
CA ASP A 152 3.85 -7.60 0.16
C ASP A 152 2.53 -7.33 -0.58
N ARG A 153 2.54 -6.56 -1.67
CA ARG A 153 1.37 -6.42 -2.56
C ARG A 153 0.95 -7.76 -3.17
N LEU A 154 1.91 -8.58 -3.59
CA LEU A 154 1.62 -9.92 -4.13
C LEU A 154 1.10 -10.88 -3.06
N TYR A 155 1.64 -10.82 -1.84
CA TYR A 155 1.18 -11.59 -0.68
C TYR A 155 -0.25 -11.20 -0.29
N GLN A 156 -0.53 -9.90 -0.14
CA GLN A 156 -1.89 -9.46 0.14
C GLN A 156 -2.86 -9.91 -0.96
N ARG A 157 -2.43 -9.82 -2.23
CA ARG A 157 -3.24 -10.32 -3.35
C ARG A 157 -3.47 -11.83 -3.29
N SER A 158 -2.50 -12.63 -2.87
CA SER A 158 -2.69 -14.08 -2.76
C SER A 158 -3.66 -14.46 -1.63
N LEU A 159 -3.77 -13.62 -0.59
CA LEU A 159 -4.72 -13.79 0.51
C LEU A 159 -6.14 -13.32 0.17
N SER A 160 -6.28 -12.15 -0.48
CA SER A 160 -7.60 -11.53 -0.74
C SER A 160 -8.28 -12.07 -1.98
N SER A 161 -7.54 -12.67 -2.92
CA SER A 161 -8.06 -12.85 -4.27
C SER A 161 -8.97 -14.04 -4.49
N THR A 162 -9.94 -13.83 -5.38
CA THR A 162 -10.81 -14.89 -5.91
C THR A 162 -10.15 -15.68 -7.05
N SER A 163 -9.10 -15.13 -7.70
CA SER A 163 -8.37 -15.75 -8.81
C SER A 163 -7.60 -17.00 -8.39
N ASN A 164 -7.73 -18.08 -9.17
CA ASN A 164 -7.01 -19.34 -8.91
C ASN A 164 -5.48 -19.16 -8.99
N VAL A 165 -4.99 -18.29 -9.89
CA VAL A 165 -3.55 -18.02 -10.01
C VAL A 165 -3.04 -17.34 -8.75
N ALA A 166 -3.73 -16.30 -8.27
CA ALA A 166 -3.32 -15.60 -7.05
C ALA A 166 -3.34 -16.53 -5.83
N LYS A 167 -4.37 -17.37 -5.70
CA LYS A 167 -4.47 -18.38 -4.62
C LYS A 167 -3.34 -19.40 -4.66
N ALA A 168 -2.94 -19.85 -5.85
CA ALA A 168 -1.84 -20.81 -6.00
C ALA A 168 -0.49 -20.26 -5.52
N PHE A 169 -0.31 -18.93 -5.54
CA PHE A 169 0.88 -18.27 -5.01
C PHE A 169 0.84 -18.02 -3.51
N ARG A 170 -0.22 -18.38 -2.78
CA ARG A 170 -0.33 -18.13 -1.34
C ARG A 170 0.83 -18.72 -0.57
N ASP A 171 1.09 -20.01 -0.74
CA ASP A 171 2.17 -20.70 -0.02
C ASP A 171 3.54 -20.10 -0.36
N VAL A 172 3.76 -19.79 -1.65
CA VAL A 172 4.96 -19.12 -2.16
C VAL A 172 5.17 -17.77 -1.47
N THR A 173 4.16 -16.91 -1.47
CA THR A 173 4.24 -15.54 -0.93
C THR A 173 4.30 -15.49 0.60
N SER A 174 3.88 -16.56 1.28
CA SER A 174 3.90 -16.67 2.74
C SER A 174 5.20 -17.21 3.33
N SER A 175 6.08 -17.81 2.51
CA SER A 175 7.35 -18.36 2.98
C SER A 175 8.45 -17.29 2.98
N ASP A 176 9.09 -17.10 4.14
CA ASP A 176 10.21 -16.18 4.29
C ASP A 176 11.47 -16.67 3.55
N GLU A 177 11.64 -17.99 3.45
CA GLU A 177 12.69 -18.64 2.66
C GLU A 177 12.52 -18.36 1.16
N VAL A 178 11.28 -18.45 0.65
CA VAL A 178 10.99 -18.15 -0.75
C VAL A 178 11.17 -16.65 -1.01
N LYS A 179 10.71 -15.78 -0.11
CA LYS A 179 10.96 -14.32 -0.19
C LYS A 179 12.45 -14.01 -0.27
N GLY A 180 13.26 -14.66 0.56
CA GLY A 180 14.71 -14.50 0.54
C GLY A 180 15.35 -15.01 -0.74
N ALA A 181 14.92 -16.16 -1.26
CA ALA A 181 15.41 -16.69 -2.54
C ALA A 181 15.13 -15.72 -3.72
N PHE A 182 13.93 -15.14 -3.78
CA PHE A 182 13.60 -14.13 -4.80
C PHE A 182 14.42 -12.85 -4.66
N LEU A 183 14.72 -12.44 -3.43
CA LEU A 183 15.61 -11.30 -3.20
C LEU A 183 17.01 -11.59 -3.73
N LEU A 184 17.58 -12.77 -3.48
CA LEU A 184 18.88 -13.15 -4.02
C LEU A 184 18.89 -13.18 -5.55
N LEU A 185 17.82 -13.67 -6.18
CA LEU A 185 17.66 -13.64 -7.64
C LEU A 185 17.56 -12.22 -8.22
N SER A 186 17.24 -11.22 -7.40
CA SER A 186 17.19 -9.82 -7.81
C SER A 186 18.57 -9.13 -7.79
N LEU A 187 19.59 -9.78 -7.20
CA LEU A 187 20.93 -9.20 -7.12
C LEU A 187 21.70 -9.35 -8.45
N PRO A 188 22.61 -8.41 -8.76
CA PRO A 188 23.48 -8.50 -9.93
C PRO A 188 24.52 -9.62 -9.76
N LYS A 189 25.03 -10.14 -10.88
CA LYS A 189 26.02 -11.24 -10.90
C LYS A 189 27.31 -10.93 -10.15
N ASN A 190 27.70 -9.66 -10.07
CA ASN A 190 28.87 -9.26 -9.30
C ASN A 190 28.68 -9.44 -7.78
N MET A 191 27.48 -9.80 -7.32
CA MET A 191 27.15 -10.18 -5.95
C MET A 191 26.99 -11.70 -5.76
N ASP A 192 27.37 -12.54 -6.73
CA ASP A 192 27.26 -14.01 -6.63
C ASP A 192 28.03 -14.57 -5.41
N TYR A 193 29.10 -13.91 -4.97
CA TYR A 193 29.81 -14.28 -3.75
C TYR A 193 28.96 -14.15 -2.48
N ILE A 194 28.01 -13.19 -2.45
CA ILE A 194 27.05 -13.02 -1.37
C ILE A 194 26.06 -14.19 -1.40
N ILE A 195 25.58 -14.54 -2.60
CA ILE A 195 24.66 -15.66 -2.81
C ILE A 195 25.32 -16.96 -2.34
N ASP A 196 26.56 -17.24 -2.76
CA ASP A 196 27.30 -18.44 -2.36
C ASP A 196 27.57 -18.50 -0.84
N ASN A 197 27.93 -17.37 -0.22
CA ASN A 197 28.18 -17.29 1.22
C ASN A 197 26.91 -17.49 2.06
N LEU A 198 25.77 -16.99 1.57
CA LEU A 198 24.49 -17.12 2.25
C LEU A 198 23.89 -18.52 2.05
N ALA A 199 23.96 -19.05 0.83
CA ALA A 199 23.50 -20.40 0.50
C ALA A 199 24.28 -21.48 1.27
N THR A 200 25.60 -21.34 1.41
CA THR A 200 26.43 -22.28 2.20
C THR A 200 26.13 -22.27 3.71
N LYS A 201 25.48 -21.20 4.22
CA LYS A 201 25.10 -21.06 5.63
C LYS A 201 23.64 -21.42 5.91
N ASP A 202 22.89 -21.89 4.91
CA ASP A 202 21.45 -22.13 4.99
C ASP A 202 20.62 -20.87 5.38
N LEU A 203 21.18 -19.68 5.14
CA LEU A 203 20.57 -18.40 5.45
C LEU A 203 19.82 -17.88 4.24
N ILE A 204 18.75 -18.60 3.88
CA ILE A 204 17.89 -18.29 2.72
C ILE A 204 16.66 -17.45 3.09
N LYS A 205 16.47 -17.15 4.38
CA LYS A 205 15.34 -16.39 4.89
C LYS A 205 15.54 -14.90 4.66
N PHE A 206 14.50 -14.22 4.21
CA PHE A 206 14.53 -12.78 3.96
C PHE A 206 15.00 -11.98 5.20
N GLN A 207 14.53 -12.36 6.40
CA GLN A 207 14.93 -11.71 7.65
C GLN A 207 16.45 -11.75 7.94
N ASP A 208 17.15 -12.76 7.43
CA ASP A 208 18.59 -12.94 7.65
C ASP A 208 19.42 -12.27 6.54
N ILE A 209 18.87 -12.22 5.32
CA ILE A 209 19.53 -11.65 4.13
C ILE A 209 19.47 -10.13 4.13
N GLN A 210 18.31 -9.55 4.44
CA GLN A 210 18.08 -8.11 4.41
C GLN A 210 19.11 -7.30 5.21
N PRO A 211 19.38 -7.59 6.51
CA PRO A 211 20.35 -6.80 7.28
C PRO A 211 21.76 -6.90 6.70
N LYS A 212 22.17 -8.08 6.23
CA LYS A 212 23.50 -8.27 5.64
C LYS A 212 23.70 -7.51 4.34
N LEU A 213 22.66 -7.42 3.50
CA LEU A 213 22.73 -6.62 2.28
C LEU A 213 22.87 -5.13 2.60
N LEU A 214 22.19 -4.64 3.64
CA LEU A 214 22.33 -3.28 4.11
C LEU A 214 23.75 -3.02 4.64
N ASP A 215 24.30 -3.91 5.46
CA ASP A 215 25.67 -3.80 5.98
C ASP A 215 26.71 -3.75 4.84
N LEU A 216 26.60 -4.65 3.86
CA LEU A 216 27.49 -4.68 2.69
C LEU A 216 27.41 -3.42 1.83
N SER A 217 26.23 -2.78 1.79
CA SER A 217 26.05 -1.51 1.09
C SER A 217 26.69 -0.34 1.85
N ALA A 218 26.66 -0.37 3.18
CA ALA A 218 27.32 0.61 4.03
C ALA A 218 28.85 0.52 3.85
N ASP A 219 29.42 -0.69 3.86
CA ASP A 219 30.85 -0.90 3.67
C ASP A 219 31.34 -0.48 2.28
N ARG A 220 30.54 -0.70 1.22
CA ARG A 220 30.84 -0.19 -0.13
C ARG A 220 30.90 1.34 -0.14
N ASN A 221 29.90 2.00 0.44
CA ASN A 221 29.83 3.46 0.46
C ASN A 221 31.00 4.08 1.24
N VAL A 222 31.39 3.48 2.38
CA VAL A 222 32.58 3.89 3.14
C VAL A 222 33.85 3.74 2.29
N SER A 223 34.04 2.60 1.62
CA SER A 223 35.20 2.33 0.77
C SER A 223 35.32 3.30 -0.42
N TYR A 224 34.19 3.70 -1.03
CA TYR A 224 34.19 4.71 -2.09
C TYR A 224 34.55 6.10 -1.57
N THR A 225 34.02 6.49 -0.41
CA THR A 225 34.34 7.79 0.19
C THR A 225 35.79 7.88 0.66
N GLU A 226 36.35 6.81 1.22
CA GLU A 226 37.76 6.75 1.59
C GLU A 226 38.67 6.86 0.36
N ASN A 227 38.40 6.09 -0.70
CA ASN A 227 39.19 6.18 -1.94
C ASN A 227 39.15 7.59 -2.56
N GLN A 228 38.01 8.28 -2.54
CA GLN A 228 37.95 9.67 -3.01
C GLN A 228 38.72 10.64 -2.11
N ALA A 229 38.68 10.45 -0.80
CA ALA A 229 39.45 11.25 0.16
C ALA A 229 40.97 11.02 0.02
N TYR A 230 41.40 9.77 -0.23
CA TYR A 230 42.79 9.41 -0.50
C TYR A 230 43.30 10.01 -1.83
N HIS A 231 42.51 9.94 -2.90
CA HIS A 231 42.90 10.54 -4.18
C HIS A 231 42.90 12.08 -4.13
N GLY A 232 41.96 12.70 -3.42
CA GLY A 232 41.93 14.15 -3.22
C GLY A 232 43.05 14.68 -2.33
N SER A 233 43.57 13.87 -1.39
CA SER A 233 44.72 14.24 -0.57
C SER A 233 46.06 14.01 -1.27
N ALA A 234 46.17 12.96 -2.10
CA ALA A 234 47.35 12.70 -2.93
C ALA A 234 47.58 13.80 -3.99
N GLN A 235 46.52 14.26 -4.68
CA GLN A 235 46.63 15.38 -5.64
C GLN A 235 47.05 16.71 -4.98
N ASN A 236 46.65 16.95 -3.73
CA ASN A 236 47.05 18.17 -3.02
C ASN A 236 48.48 18.12 -2.47
N GLN A 237 49.05 16.94 -2.26
CA GLN A 237 50.46 16.78 -1.86
C GLN A 237 51.42 16.94 -3.05
N GLU A 238 51.08 16.41 -4.23
CA GLU A 238 51.90 16.58 -5.45
C GLU A 238 51.95 18.04 -5.95
N ILE A 239 50.91 18.84 -5.70
CA ILE A 239 50.89 20.27 -6.07
C ILE A 239 51.77 21.11 -5.12
N ASN A 240 51.91 20.70 -3.85
CA ASN A 240 52.73 21.41 -2.86
C ASN A 240 54.22 21.06 -2.90
N GLU A 241 54.62 19.99 -3.60
CA GLU A 241 56.03 19.59 -3.76
C GLU A 241 56.70 20.25 -4.99
N TYR A 242 55.95 20.99 -5.81
CA TYR A 242 56.41 21.64 -7.05
C TYR A 242 56.29 23.18 -7.09
N MET A 243 56.02 23.86 -5.97
CA MET A 243 56.17 25.33 -5.90
C MET A 243 57.34 25.72 -4.98
N PRO A 244 58.40 26.40 -5.51
CA PRO A 244 59.42 27.06 -4.70
C PRO A 244 58.91 28.30 -3.97
#